data_AF-A0A2P2IET0-F1
#
_entry.id   AF-A0A2P2IET0-F1
#
_cell.length_a   1.000
_cell.length_b   1.000
_cell.length_c   1.000
_cell.angle_alpha   90.00
_cell.angle_beta   90.00
_cell.angle_gamma   90.00
#
_symmetry.space_group_name_H-M   'P 1'
#
loop_
_entity.id
_entity.type
_entity.pdbx_description
1 polymer ?
#
loop_
_entity_poly.entity_id
_entity_poly.type
_entity_poly.pdbx_seq_one_letter_code
_entity_poly.pdbx_strand_id
1 'polypeptide(L)'
;CGGCYVFANLKGCDGDRVHFAGDATIAVNGKVVARTQPFQLTEVDVITAAVDLEDIRIYRHMIRSRCAVASQSPSYPRVQVDFSLSSDSDLFLPSCVEIPVILPTPEEEILYGPACWLWDYLRRSGQGGFLLALSGGMDSSSTATIVYSMCSLIVKAVTNGEQQVLDDVRRIVSQKEYVPSDPRELCGLLFHTVYMGTENSSQETKRLAKTLAQQIGSYHLSISVDTVVSAVLGVFSVTTGHLPKFRANGGTERE
;
A
#
# COMPACT_ATOMS: atom_id res chain seq x y z
N CYS A 1 30.18 15.66 4.63
CA CYS A 1 30.15 15.25 6.05
C CYS A 1 30.98 14.00 6.31
N GLY A 2 30.69 12.84 5.68
CA GLY A 2 31.36 11.57 6.02
C GLY A 2 30.90 11.09 7.40
N GLY A 3 30.37 9.89 7.52
CA GLY A 3 29.69 9.45 8.73
C GLY A 3 28.62 8.41 8.48
N CYS A 4 28.09 7.88 9.57
CA CYS A 4 26.89 7.05 9.60
C CYS A 4 25.65 7.94 9.69
N TYR A 5 24.68 7.68 8.83
CA TYR A 5 23.37 8.30 8.83
C TYR A 5 22.33 7.20 8.96
N VAL A 6 21.47 7.33 9.97
CA VAL A 6 20.37 6.42 10.22
C VAL A 6 19.09 7.21 10.00
N PHE A 7 18.27 6.73 9.08
CA PHE A 7 16.96 7.27 8.79
C PHE A 7 15.90 6.23 9.15
N ALA A 8 14.89 6.67 9.88
CA ALA A 8 13.71 5.88 10.20
C ALA A 8 12.47 6.71 9.85
N ASN A 9 11.44 6.04 9.35
CA ASN A 9 10.17 6.68 9.01
C ASN A 9 9.01 5.79 9.46
N LEU A 10 7.84 6.39 9.59
CA LEU A 10 6.58 5.66 9.76
C LEU A 10 6.32 4.77 8.53
N LYS A 11 5.52 3.73 8.76
CA LYS A 11 5.09 2.79 7.75
C LYS A 11 3.59 2.54 7.88
N GLY A 12 2.90 2.36 6.76
CA GLY A 12 1.47 2.08 6.73
C GLY A 12 0.62 3.33 6.68
N CYS A 13 -0.66 3.18 7.00
CA CYS A 13 -1.62 4.28 7.11
C CYS A 13 -1.72 4.76 8.57
N ASP A 14 -1.86 6.06 8.81
CA ASP A 14 -2.10 6.65 10.14
C ASP A 14 -3.59 6.85 10.47
N GLY A 15 -4.48 6.51 9.52
CA GLY A 15 -5.92 6.69 9.63
C GLY A 15 -6.48 7.78 8.71
N ASP A 16 -5.62 8.51 7.98
CA ASP A 16 -6.02 9.46 6.94
C ASP A 16 -5.73 8.90 5.53
N ARG A 17 -5.61 9.79 4.54
CA ARG A 17 -5.40 9.48 3.12
C ARG A 17 -3.94 9.22 2.74
N VAL A 18 -3.02 9.29 3.69
CA VAL A 18 -1.58 9.17 3.43
C VAL A 18 -1.10 7.76 3.77
N HIS A 19 -0.29 7.21 2.88
CA HIS A 19 0.46 5.98 3.13
C HIS A 19 1.94 6.30 3.29
N PHE A 20 2.54 5.88 4.40
CA PHE A 20 3.96 6.01 4.66
C PHE A 20 4.68 4.74 4.21
N ALA A 21 5.69 4.87 3.34
CA ALA A 21 6.39 3.73 2.75
C ALA A 21 7.34 2.99 3.69
N GLY A 22 7.72 3.58 4.84
CA GLY A 22 8.60 2.91 5.81
C GLY A 22 10.04 2.66 5.32
N ASP A 23 10.58 3.52 4.46
CA ASP A 23 11.94 3.42 3.86
C ASP A 23 13.08 3.71 4.86
N ALA A 24 13.14 2.99 5.98
CA ALA A 24 14.26 3.10 6.90
C ALA A 24 15.57 2.69 6.20
N THR A 25 16.61 3.49 6.38
CA THR A 25 17.87 3.37 5.64
C THR A 25 19.05 3.69 6.55
N ILE A 26 20.08 2.84 6.52
CA ILE A 26 21.38 3.10 7.13
C ILE A 26 22.38 3.34 6.01
N ALA A 27 23.07 4.47 6.06
CA ALA A 27 24.09 4.85 5.09
C ALA A 27 25.40 5.23 5.79
N VAL A 28 26.53 4.77 5.27
CA VAL A 28 27.87 5.05 5.79
C VAL A 28 28.74 5.63 4.69
N ASN A 29 29.26 6.83 4.90
CA ASN A 29 30.20 7.51 3.98
C ASN A 29 29.67 7.65 2.53
N GLY A 30 28.34 7.75 2.36
CA GLY A 30 27.68 7.88 1.05
C GLY A 30 27.22 6.56 0.44
N LYS A 31 27.45 5.43 1.10
CA LYS A 31 27.03 4.10 0.68
C LYS A 31 25.86 3.62 1.52
N VAL A 32 24.84 3.02 0.90
CA VAL A 32 23.73 2.40 1.62
C VAL A 32 24.16 1.02 2.07
N VAL A 33 23.99 0.70 3.36
CA VAL A 33 24.45 -0.57 3.96
C VAL A 33 23.30 -1.42 4.48
N ALA A 34 22.17 -0.81 4.81
CA ALA A 34 20.94 -1.52 5.15
C ALA A 34 19.74 -0.66 4.74
N ARG A 35 18.67 -1.29 4.26
CA ARG A 35 17.41 -0.65 3.91
C ARG A 35 16.27 -1.63 4.14
N THR A 36 15.13 -1.14 4.60
CA THR A 36 13.90 -1.94 4.68
C THR A 36 13.37 -2.27 3.28
N GLN A 37 12.62 -3.36 3.18
CA GLN A 37 11.92 -3.69 1.94
C GLN A 37 10.64 -2.85 1.84
N PRO A 38 10.35 -2.25 0.68
CA PRO A 38 9.11 -1.50 0.50
C PRO A 38 7.90 -2.44 0.48
N PHE A 39 6.72 -1.90 0.80
CA PHE A 39 5.41 -2.55 0.65
C PHE A 39 5.23 -3.90 1.36
N GLN A 40 5.74 -4.00 2.58
CA GLN A 40 5.47 -5.15 3.45
C GLN A 40 4.27 -4.89 4.38
N LEU A 41 3.54 -5.95 4.75
CA LEU A 41 2.40 -5.88 5.67
C LEU A 41 2.80 -6.02 7.15
N THR A 42 4.08 -6.13 7.44
CA THR A 42 4.65 -6.14 8.79
C THR A 42 4.41 -4.81 9.51
N GLU A 43 3.96 -4.87 10.76
CA GLU A 43 3.76 -3.69 11.62
C GLU A 43 5.07 -3.01 11.98
N VAL A 44 6.12 -3.79 12.21
CA VAL A 44 7.42 -3.30 12.69
C VAL A 44 8.52 -3.91 11.84
N ASP A 45 9.29 -3.05 11.17
CA ASP A 45 10.51 -3.43 10.50
C ASP A 45 11.71 -2.89 11.26
N VAL A 46 12.69 -3.76 11.50
CA VAL A 46 13.95 -3.41 12.15
C VAL A 46 15.10 -3.76 11.21
N ILE A 47 15.94 -2.77 10.93
CA ILE A 47 17.20 -2.97 10.21
C ILE A 47 18.38 -2.63 11.12
N THR A 48 19.44 -3.40 10.99
CA THR A 48 20.66 -3.26 11.78
C THR A 48 21.88 -3.33 10.87
N ALA A 49 22.92 -2.59 11.21
CA ALA A 49 24.22 -2.67 10.54
C ALA A 49 25.34 -2.49 11.58
N ALA A 50 26.37 -3.34 11.51
CA ALA A 50 27.59 -3.16 12.28
C ALA A 50 28.54 -2.26 11.49
N VAL A 51 28.88 -1.10 12.05
CA VAL A 51 29.68 -0.06 11.39
C VAL A 51 30.95 0.17 12.18
N ASP A 52 32.10 0.06 11.51
CA ASP A 52 33.37 0.46 12.10
C ASP A 52 33.47 2.01 12.15
N LEU A 53 33.65 2.55 13.36
CA LEU A 53 33.79 3.99 13.56
C LEU A 53 35.15 4.51 13.05
N GLU A 54 36.17 3.67 12.95
CA GLU A 54 37.46 4.03 12.39
C GLU A 54 37.36 4.30 10.88
N ASP A 55 36.54 3.56 10.13
CA ASP A 55 36.29 3.83 8.71
C ASP A 55 35.74 5.24 8.48
N ILE A 56 34.88 5.73 9.37
CA ILE A 56 34.36 7.10 9.32
C ILE A 56 35.49 8.11 9.60
N ARG A 57 36.34 7.84 10.59
CA ARG A 57 37.48 8.71 10.94
C ARG A 57 38.49 8.80 9.80
N ILE A 58 38.83 7.65 9.20
CA ILE A 58 39.71 7.53 8.03
C ILE A 58 39.10 8.28 6.84
N TYR A 59 37.83 8.05 6.52
CA TYR A 59 37.14 8.72 5.42
C TYR A 59 37.14 10.24 5.55
N ARG A 60 36.92 10.76 6.76
CA ARG A 60 37.01 12.21 7.02
C ARG A 60 38.43 12.73 6.85
N HIS A 61 39.45 12.00 7.32
CA HIS A 61 40.85 12.38 7.20
C HIS A 61 41.33 12.45 5.75
N MET A 62 40.80 11.61 4.86
CA MET A 62 41.12 11.65 3.44
C MET A 62 40.71 12.98 2.77
N ILE A 63 39.75 13.72 3.32
CA ILE A 63 39.22 14.96 2.73
C ILE A 63 39.66 16.17 3.55
N ARG A 64 40.92 16.60 3.34
CA ARG A 64 41.59 17.66 4.12
C ARG A 64 40.87 19.01 4.13
N SER A 65 40.21 19.38 3.04
CA SER A 65 39.45 20.64 2.95
C SER A 65 38.33 20.73 3.99
N ARG A 66 37.72 19.60 4.37
CA ARG A 66 36.65 19.56 5.40
C ARG A 66 37.19 19.87 6.79
N CYS A 67 38.42 19.46 7.11
CA CYS A 67 39.03 19.74 8.40
C CYS A 67 39.25 21.24 8.61
N ALA A 68 39.66 21.97 7.56
CA ALA A 68 39.90 23.42 7.61
C ALA A 68 38.61 24.24 7.81
N VAL A 69 37.48 23.76 7.26
CA VAL A 69 36.17 24.41 7.46
C VAL A 69 35.59 24.07 8.83
N ALA A 70 35.77 22.82 9.29
CA ALA A 70 35.29 22.39 10.59
C ALA A 70 35.96 23.13 11.76
N SER A 71 37.25 23.48 11.64
CA SER A 71 37.96 24.25 12.69
C SER A 71 37.43 25.68 12.86
N GLN A 72 36.73 26.22 11.86
CA GLN A 72 36.13 27.55 11.90
C GLN A 72 34.67 27.52 12.40
N SER A 73 34.11 26.33 12.62
CA SER A 73 32.71 26.17 13.04
C SER A 73 32.58 26.24 14.58
N PRO A 74 31.50 26.85 15.11
CA PRO A 74 31.26 26.87 16.54
C PRO A 74 31.05 25.45 17.08
N SER A 75 31.52 25.21 18.30
CA SER A 75 31.33 23.92 18.96
C SER A 75 29.87 23.70 19.36
N TYR A 76 29.34 22.51 19.10
CA TYR A 76 28.02 22.11 19.60
C TYR A 76 28.07 21.81 21.12
N PRO A 77 26.96 22.02 21.85
CA PRO A 77 26.82 21.55 23.22
C PRO A 77 27.07 20.04 23.32
N ARG A 78 27.80 19.61 24.35
CA ARG A 78 28.14 18.20 24.58
C ARG A 78 27.43 17.69 25.83
N VAL A 79 26.61 16.66 25.69
CA VAL A 79 26.00 15.93 26.80
C VAL A 79 26.85 14.70 27.06
N GLN A 80 27.42 14.59 28.25
CA GLN A 80 28.17 13.39 28.66
C GLN A 80 27.17 12.30 29.04
N VAL A 81 27.34 11.11 28.46
CA VAL A 81 26.49 9.94 28.72
C VAL A 81 27.40 8.80 29.13
N ASP A 82 27.12 8.17 30.27
CA ASP A 82 27.86 7.00 30.77
C ASP A 82 27.40 5.73 30.04
N PHE A 83 27.76 5.63 28.77
CA PHE A 83 27.39 4.54 27.87
C PHE A 83 28.45 4.33 26.78
N SER A 84 28.72 3.07 26.43
CA SER A 84 29.58 2.71 25.29
C SER A 84 28.75 2.16 24.14
N LEU A 85 28.98 2.68 22.93
CA LEU A 85 28.32 2.21 21.71
C LEU A 85 28.85 0.87 21.20
N SER A 86 30.07 0.49 21.61
CA SER A 86 30.71 -0.76 21.23
C SER A 86 31.21 -1.52 22.46
N SER A 87 31.31 -2.84 22.35
CA SER A 87 31.76 -3.78 23.38
C SER A 87 32.90 -4.66 22.87
N ASP A 88 33.71 -5.22 23.77
CA ASP A 88 34.83 -6.09 23.39
C ASP A 88 34.38 -7.38 22.67
N SER A 89 33.11 -7.78 22.83
CA SER A 89 32.51 -8.89 22.10
C SER A 89 32.27 -8.62 20.62
N ASP A 90 32.34 -7.36 20.18
CA ASP A 90 31.98 -6.95 18.81
C ASP A 90 33.09 -7.23 17.78
N LEU A 91 34.26 -7.72 18.22
CA LEU A 91 35.40 -8.06 17.36
C LEU A 91 35.07 -9.06 16.24
N PHE A 92 34.03 -9.88 16.43
CA PHE A 92 33.61 -10.90 15.48
C PHE A 92 32.41 -10.49 14.64
N LEU A 93 31.87 -9.27 14.82
CA LEU A 93 30.77 -8.80 14.00
C LEU A 93 31.25 -8.54 12.56
N PRO A 94 30.53 -9.05 11.54
CA PRO A 94 30.87 -8.77 10.16
C PRO A 94 30.65 -7.28 9.87
N SER A 95 31.67 -6.63 9.30
CA SER A 95 31.52 -5.23 8.86
C SER A 95 30.47 -5.13 7.76
N CYS A 96 29.66 -4.08 7.80
CA CYS A 96 28.62 -3.85 6.82
C CYS A 96 29.19 -3.64 5.41
N VAL A 97 28.50 -4.18 4.41
CA VAL A 97 28.86 -4.03 3.00
C VAL A 97 27.81 -3.17 2.31
N GLU A 98 28.22 -2.45 1.27
CA GLU A 98 27.31 -1.69 0.42
C GLU A 98 26.30 -2.62 -0.26
N ILE A 99 25.02 -2.26 -0.16
CA ILE A 99 23.93 -2.99 -0.80
C ILE A 99 23.41 -2.20 -2.02
N PRO A 100 23.01 -2.90 -3.10
CA PRO A 100 22.38 -2.24 -4.24
C PRO A 100 21.03 -1.65 -3.84
N VAL A 101 20.80 -0.40 -4.22
CA VAL A 101 19.52 0.28 -4.00
C VAL A 101 18.63 0.00 -5.20
N ILE A 102 17.73 -0.97 -5.05
CA ILE A 102 16.70 -1.28 -6.05
C ILE A 102 15.46 -0.45 -5.70
N LEU A 103 15.03 0.39 -6.63
CA LEU A 103 13.78 1.16 -6.50
C LEU A 103 12.67 0.42 -7.23
N PRO A 104 11.45 0.39 -6.65
CA PRO A 104 10.29 -0.17 -7.35
C PRO A 104 10.00 0.62 -8.62
N THR A 105 9.46 -0.04 -9.63
CA THR A 105 8.98 0.67 -10.82
C THR A 105 7.69 1.44 -10.50
N PRO A 106 7.33 2.48 -11.28
CA PRO A 106 6.09 3.22 -11.05
C PRO A 106 4.85 2.30 -11.01
N GLU A 107 4.82 1.24 -11.81
CA GLU A 107 3.74 0.26 -11.85
C GLU A 107 3.68 -0.57 -10.57
N GLU A 108 4.83 -0.96 -10.02
CA GLU A 108 4.92 -1.65 -8.72
C GLU A 108 4.48 -0.73 -7.58
N GLU A 109 4.87 0.55 -7.59
CA GLU A 109 4.44 1.53 -6.60
C GLU A 109 2.91 1.73 -6.62
N ILE A 110 2.33 1.87 -7.82
CA ILE A 110 0.87 1.99 -8.02
C ILE A 110 0.14 0.73 -7.57
N LEU A 111 0.75 -0.44 -7.74
CA LEU A 111 0.13 -1.72 -7.38
C LEU A 111 0.19 -2.00 -5.88
N TYR A 112 1.35 -1.78 -5.27
CA TYR A 112 1.62 -2.22 -3.89
C TYR A 112 1.32 -1.15 -2.84
N GLY A 113 1.59 0.13 -3.11
CA GLY A 113 1.33 1.20 -2.14
C GLY A 113 -0.15 1.30 -1.75
N PRO A 114 -1.06 1.49 -2.72
CA PRO A 114 -2.50 1.47 -2.47
C PRO A 114 -3.00 0.14 -1.89
N ALA A 115 -2.39 -0.99 -2.25
CA ALA A 115 -2.77 -2.29 -1.69
C ALA A 115 -2.45 -2.37 -0.18
N CYS A 116 -1.26 -1.95 0.25
CA CYS A 116 -0.91 -1.86 1.67
C CYS A 116 -1.80 -0.85 2.41
N TRP A 117 -2.13 0.28 1.78
CA TRP A 117 -3.06 1.25 2.37
C TRP A 117 -4.48 0.68 2.55
N LEU A 118 -5.01 -0.04 1.56
CA LEU A 118 -6.32 -0.70 1.66
C LEU A 118 -6.33 -1.76 2.76
N TRP A 119 -5.25 -2.52 2.93
CA TRP A 119 -5.11 -3.50 4.01
C TRP A 119 -5.22 -2.83 5.38
N ASP A 120 -4.44 -1.78 5.61
CA ASP A 120 -4.49 -1.02 6.85
C ASP A 120 -5.85 -0.40 7.10
N TYR A 121 -6.48 0.13 6.04
CA TYR A 121 -7.81 0.71 6.13
C TYR A 121 -8.85 -0.35 6.52
N LEU A 122 -8.82 -1.53 5.90
CA LEU A 122 -9.77 -2.61 6.17
C LEU A 122 -9.63 -3.13 7.61
N ARG A 123 -8.42 -3.49 8.02
CA ARG A 123 -8.20 -4.10 9.34
C ARG A 123 -8.50 -3.12 10.48
N ARG A 124 -8.27 -1.81 10.28
CA ARG A 124 -8.50 -0.77 11.31
C ARG A 124 -9.92 -0.22 11.32
N SER A 125 -10.63 -0.23 10.19
CA SER A 125 -12.01 0.28 10.10
C SER A 125 -13.06 -0.65 10.73
N GLY A 126 -12.70 -1.91 11.04
CA GLY A 126 -13.63 -2.91 11.58
C GLY A 126 -14.69 -3.37 10.57
N GLN A 127 -14.48 -3.11 9.28
CA GLN A 127 -15.39 -3.54 8.20
C GLN A 127 -15.10 -4.98 7.78
N GLY A 128 -16.12 -5.63 7.18
CA GLY A 128 -16.02 -7.03 6.72
C GLY A 128 -15.48 -7.21 5.30
N GLY A 129 -15.17 -6.12 4.58
CA GLY A 129 -14.69 -6.20 3.21
C GLY A 129 -14.93 -4.91 2.41
N PHE A 130 -14.84 -5.03 1.10
CA PHE A 130 -15.00 -3.95 0.13
C PHE A 130 -16.15 -4.22 -0.83
N LEU A 131 -16.80 -3.14 -1.27
CA LEU A 131 -17.79 -3.15 -2.33
C LEU A 131 -17.31 -2.22 -3.46
N LEU A 132 -17.20 -2.73 -4.69
CA LEU A 132 -16.83 -1.94 -5.86
C LEU A 132 -17.88 -2.03 -6.97
N ALA A 133 -18.32 -0.87 -7.46
CA ALA A 133 -19.07 -0.78 -8.70
C ALA A 133 -18.13 -1.05 -9.89
N LEU A 134 -18.18 -2.27 -10.43
CA LEU A 134 -17.30 -2.71 -11.51
C LEU A 134 -17.99 -2.46 -12.85
N SER A 135 -17.52 -1.46 -13.60
CA SER A 135 -18.15 -1.04 -14.87
C SER A 135 -17.63 -1.79 -16.09
N GLY A 136 -16.52 -2.52 -15.96
CA GLY A 136 -15.79 -3.08 -17.10
C GLY A 136 -14.88 -2.07 -17.81
N GLY A 137 -14.78 -0.85 -17.28
CA GLY A 137 -13.81 0.16 -17.71
C GLY A 137 -12.46 0.03 -16.99
N MET A 138 -11.46 0.76 -17.48
CA MET A 138 -10.07 0.68 -17.02
C MET A 138 -9.91 1.04 -15.53
N ASP A 139 -10.54 2.12 -15.06
CA ASP A 139 -10.35 2.60 -13.67
C ASP A 139 -10.95 1.66 -12.62
N SER A 140 -12.15 1.12 -12.90
CA SER A 140 -12.75 0.12 -12.02
C SER A 140 -11.95 -1.19 -12.04
N SER A 141 -11.33 -1.52 -13.17
CA SER A 141 -10.50 -2.72 -13.32
C SER A 141 -9.16 -2.57 -12.60
N SER A 142 -8.53 -1.39 -12.65
CA SER A 142 -7.29 -1.10 -11.91
C SER A 142 -7.54 -1.14 -10.41
N THR A 143 -8.65 -0.55 -9.94
CA THR A 143 -9.06 -0.63 -8.52
C THR A 143 -9.28 -2.07 -8.07
N ALA A 144 -9.97 -2.89 -8.88
CA ALA A 144 -10.16 -4.31 -8.58
C ALA A 144 -8.82 -5.09 -8.54
N THR A 145 -7.87 -4.71 -9.41
CA THR A 145 -6.53 -5.32 -9.45
C THR A 145 -5.72 -4.99 -8.21
N ILE A 146 -5.82 -3.75 -7.69
CA ILE A 146 -5.18 -3.36 -6.43
C ILE A 146 -5.72 -4.19 -5.25
N VAL A 147 -7.04 -4.41 -5.18
CA VAL A 147 -7.64 -5.27 -4.14
C VAL A 147 -7.15 -6.72 -4.24
N TYR A 148 -6.99 -7.24 -5.46
CA TYR A 148 -6.41 -8.56 -5.68
C TYR A 148 -4.92 -8.63 -5.28
N SER A 149 -4.16 -7.58 -5.57
CA SER A 149 -2.76 -7.45 -5.11
C SER A 149 -2.67 -7.45 -3.59
N MET A 150 -3.57 -6.73 -2.91
CA MET A 150 -3.69 -6.75 -1.45
C MET A 150 -3.90 -8.19 -0.94
N CYS A 151 -4.83 -8.94 -1.53
CA CYS A 151 -5.06 -10.35 -1.16
C CYS A 151 -3.80 -11.21 -1.37
N SER A 152 -3.06 -10.97 -2.45
CA SER A 152 -1.80 -11.67 -2.75
C SER A 152 -0.70 -11.36 -1.74
N LEU A 153 -0.57 -10.09 -1.32
CA LEU A 153 0.36 -9.68 -0.26
C LEU A 153 0.02 -10.29 1.08
N ILE A 154 -1.28 -10.38 1.42
CA ILE A 154 -1.75 -11.02 2.65
C ILE A 154 -1.38 -12.51 2.67
N VAL A 155 -1.69 -13.26 1.61
CA VAL A 155 -1.34 -14.68 1.51
C VAL A 155 0.18 -14.89 1.61
N LYS A 156 0.96 -14.03 0.96
CA LYS A 156 2.42 -14.05 1.05
C LYS A 156 2.92 -13.79 2.46
N ALA A 157 2.37 -12.80 3.16
CA ALA A 157 2.72 -12.50 4.55
C ALA A 157 2.37 -13.66 5.50
N VAL A 158 1.19 -14.26 5.33
CA VAL A 158 0.79 -15.45 6.12
C VAL A 158 1.71 -16.64 5.84
N THR A 159 2.09 -16.87 4.59
CA THR A 159 3.04 -17.93 4.20
C THR A 159 4.43 -17.70 4.81
N ASN A 160 4.84 -16.43 4.96
CA ASN A 160 6.09 -16.05 5.62
C ASN A 160 6.04 -16.18 7.16
N GLY A 161 4.88 -16.50 7.74
CA GLY A 161 4.72 -16.70 9.18
C GLY A 161 4.29 -15.46 9.97
N GLU A 162 3.79 -14.41 9.31
CA GLU A 162 3.31 -13.19 9.97
C GLU A 162 2.01 -13.43 10.74
N GLN A 163 2.12 -13.71 12.04
CA GLN A 163 0.98 -14.08 12.89
C GLN A 163 -0.05 -12.95 13.02
N GLN A 164 0.39 -11.70 13.11
CA GLN A 164 -0.52 -10.55 13.23
C GLN A 164 -1.42 -10.40 12.00
N VAL A 165 -0.86 -10.58 10.80
CA VAL A 165 -1.63 -10.54 9.55
C VAL A 165 -2.65 -11.67 9.53
N LEU A 166 -2.26 -12.88 9.96
CA LEU A 166 -3.17 -14.02 10.04
C LEU A 166 -4.33 -13.79 11.02
N ASP A 167 -4.05 -13.24 12.19
CA ASP A 167 -5.07 -12.93 13.20
C ASP A 167 -6.03 -11.84 12.72
N ASP A 168 -5.52 -10.82 12.03
CA ASP A 168 -6.34 -9.78 11.40
C ASP A 168 -7.23 -10.34 10.30
N VAL A 169 -6.72 -11.23 9.43
CA VAL A 169 -7.54 -11.90 8.42
C VAL A 169 -8.67 -12.68 9.08
N ARG A 170 -8.35 -13.53 10.07
CA ARG A 170 -9.33 -14.35 10.79
C ARG A 170 -10.42 -13.51 11.46
N ARG A 171 -10.04 -12.35 11.99
CA ARG A 171 -10.97 -11.38 12.58
C ARG A 171 -11.89 -10.79 11.52
N ILE A 172 -11.38 -10.36 10.37
CA ILE A 172 -12.18 -9.76 9.28
C ILE A 172 -13.15 -10.79 8.70
N VAL A 173 -12.66 -12.00 8.36
CA VAL A 173 -13.51 -13.07 7.79
C VAL A 173 -14.40 -13.75 8.84
N SER A 174 -14.22 -13.43 10.13
CA SER A 174 -14.94 -14.04 11.26
C SER A 174 -14.83 -15.58 11.32
N GLN A 175 -13.69 -16.13 10.90
CA GLN A 175 -13.41 -17.57 10.90
C GLN A 175 -12.07 -17.85 11.59
N LYS A 176 -12.11 -18.48 12.78
CA LYS A 176 -10.92 -18.66 13.63
C LYS A 176 -9.89 -19.65 13.07
N GLU A 177 -10.34 -20.66 12.35
CA GLU A 177 -9.48 -21.71 11.80
C GLU A 177 -9.04 -21.42 10.36
N TYR A 178 -9.51 -20.31 9.78
CA TYR A 178 -9.18 -19.95 8.41
C TYR A 178 -7.70 -19.59 8.27
N VAL A 179 -7.10 -20.10 7.20
CA VAL A 179 -5.73 -19.77 6.78
C VAL A 179 -5.77 -19.53 5.29
N PRO A 180 -5.54 -18.28 4.82
CA PRO A 180 -5.61 -17.98 3.39
C PRO A 180 -4.47 -18.68 2.65
N SER A 181 -4.81 -19.43 1.60
CA SER A 181 -3.85 -20.14 0.74
C SER A 181 -3.92 -19.70 -0.73
N ASP A 182 -5.12 -19.45 -1.26
CA ASP A 182 -5.33 -18.86 -2.59
C ASP A 182 -5.77 -17.39 -2.46
N PRO A 183 -5.05 -16.43 -3.07
CA PRO A 183 -5.47 -15.03 -3.13
C PRO A 183 -6.88 -14.83 -3.70
N ARG A 184 -7.32 -15.69 -4.63
CA ARG A 184 -8.66 -15.60 -5.24
C ARG A 184 -9.77 -15.97 -4.26
N GLU A 185 -9.52 -16.98 -3.42
CA GLU A 185 -10.47 -17.39 -2.38
C GLU A 185 -10.63 -16.28 -1.34
N LEU A 186 -9.51 -15.73 -0.86
CA LEU A 186 -9.51 -14.59 0.05
C LEU A 186 -10.22 -13.38 -0.56
N CYS A 187 -9.98 -13.11 -1.84
CA CYS A 187 -10.67 -12.07 -2.58
C CYS A 187 -12.20 -12.29 -2.60
N GLY A 188 -12.66 -13.54 -2.78
CA GLY A 188 -14.09 -13.85 -2.74
C GLY A 188 -14.77 -13.60 -1.40
N LEU A 189 -14.03 -13.74 -0.29
CA LEU A 189 -14.53 -13.44 1.05
C LEU A 189 -14.55 -11.92 1.34
N LEU A 190 -13.53 -11.20 0.89
CA LEU A 190 -13.33 -9.80 1.23
C LEU A 190 -13.88 -8.82 0.20
N PHE A 191 -14.11 -9.23 -1.04
CA PHE A 191 -14.36 -8.32 -2.15
C PHE A 191 -15.63 -8.65 -2.91
N HIS A 192 -16.58 -7.71 -2.87
CA HIS A 192 -17.84 -7.77 -3.57
C HIS A 192 -17.81 -6.79 -4.73
N THR A 193 -18.08 -7.27 -5.94
CA THR A 193 -18.15 -6.44 -7.14
C THR A 193 -19.57 -6.40 -7.67
N VAL A 194 -20.04 -5.22 -8.08
CA VAL A 194 -21.39 -5.05 -8.61
C VAL A 194 -21.32 -4.35 -9.96
N TYR A 195 -21.81 -5.01 -11.01
CA TYR A 195 -22.09 -4.37 -12.28
C TYR A 195 -23.51 -3.81 -12.26
N MET A 196 -23.63 -2.48 -12.35
CA MET A 196 -24.92 -1.76 -12.39
C MET A 196 -25.19 -1.32 -13.83
N GLY A 197 -25.90 -2.18 -14.58
CA GLY A 197 -26.23 -1.93 -15.97
C GLY A 197 -27.50 -1.08 -16.14
N THR A 198 -27.53 -0.30 -17.21
CA THR A 198 -28.71 0.42 -17.71
C THR A 198 -29.13 -0.10 -19.08
N GLU A 199 -30.28 0.33 -19.59
CA GLU A 199 -30.77 0.03 -20.95
C GLU A 199 -29.74 0.36 -22.05
N ASN A 200 -28.89 1.37 -21.81
CA ASN A 200 -27.87 1.83 -22.75
C ASN A 200 -26.52 1.11 -22.58
N SER A 201 -26.41 0.19 -21.62
CA SER A 201 -25.15 -0.48 -21.32
C SER A 201 -24.85 -1.60 -22.33
N SER A 202 -23.62 -1.65 -22.82
CA SER A 202 -23.20 -2.65 -23.81
C SER A 202 -23.04 -4.04 -23.17
N GLN A 203 -23.37 -5.09 -23.93
CA GLN A 203 -23.12 -6.47 -23.49
C GLN A 203 -21.62 -6.74 -23.26
N GLU A 204 -20.74 -6.02 -23.97
CA GLU A 204 -19.29 -6.19 -23.85
C GLU A 204 -18.77 -5.73 -22.48
N THR A 205 -19.16 -4.54 -22.01
CA THR A 205 -18.73 -4.03 -20.68
C THR A 205 -19.19 -4.95 -19.55
N LYS A 206 -20.42 -5.45 -19.65
CA LYS A 206 -20.95 -6.47 -18.73
C LYS A 206 -20.13 -7.76 -18.76
N ARG A 207 -19.75 -8.22 -19.95
CA ARG A 207 -18.92 -9.42 -20.12
C ARG A 207 -17.53 -9.22 -19.52
N LEU A 208 -16.89 -8.09 -19.80
CA LEU A 208 -15.55 -7.75 -19.28
C LEU A 208 -15.54 -7.68 -17.75
N ALA A 209 -16.52 -7.00 -17.14
CA ALA A 209 -16.66 -6.94 -15.68
C ALA A 209 -16.81 -8.34 -15.08
N LYS A 210 -17.68 -9.18 -15.67
CA LYS A 210 -17.88 -10.56 -15.21
C LYS A 210 -16.60 -11.41 -15.33
N THR A 211 -15.91 -11.32 -16.46
CA THR A 211 -14.66 -12.09 -16.70
C THR A 211 -13.58 -11.69 -15.70
N LEU A 212 -13.37 -10.39 -15.48
CA LEU A 212 -12.38 -9.90 -14.52
C LEU A 212 -12.72 -10.35 -13.11
N ALA A 213 -13.98 -10.21 -12.69
CA ALA A 213 -14.44 -10.63 -11.38
C ALA A 213 -14.23 -12.13 -11.13
N GLN A 214 -14.43 -12.97 -12.16
CA GLN A 214 -14.14 -14.41 -12.10
C GLN A 214 -12.65 -14.72 -12.01
N GLN A 215 -11.80 -13.94 -12.70
CA GLN A 215 -10.34 -14.13 -12.67
C GLN A 215 -9.75 -13.81 -11.30
N ILE A 216 -10.19 -12.71 -10.67
CA ILE A 216 -9.72 -12.29 -9.34
C ILE A 216 -10.39 -13.07 -8.20
N GLY A 217 -11.54 -13.71 -8.45
CA GLY A 217 -12.27 -14.50 -7.46
C GLY A 217 -13.28 -13.71 -6.62
N SER A 218 -13.58 -12.45 -6.95
CA SER A 218 -14.53 -11.61 -6.19
C SER A 218 -15.97 -12.12 -6.27
N TYR A 219 -16.77 -11.85 -5.24
CA TYR A 219 -18.21 -12.11 -5.28
C TYR A 219 -18.91 -11.10 -6.20
N HIS A 220 -19.31 -11.54 -7.40
CA HIS A 220 -19.83 -10.67 -8.44
C HIS A 220 -21.37 -10.68 -8.54
N LEU A 221 -21.98 -9.52 -8.45
CA LEU A 221 -23.39 -9.28 -8.71
C LEU A 221 -23.56 -8.50 -10.02
N SER A 222 -24.59 -8.85 -10.79
CA SER A 222 -25.00 -8.08 -11.95
C SER A 222 -26.46 -7.69 -11.78
N ILE A 223 -26.71 -6.39 -11.66
CA ILE A 223 -28.04 -5.83 -11.46
C ILE A 223 -28.37 -4.82 -12.58
N SER A 224 -29.64 -4.76 -12.97
CA SER A 224 -30.15 -3.67 -13.80
C SER A 224 -30.75 -2.61 -12.88
N VAL A 225 -30.37 -1.36 -13.09
CA VAL A 225 -30.91 -0.22 -12.33
C VAL A 225 -32.11 0.43 -13.01
N ASP A 226 -32.52 -0.08 -14.17
CA ASP A 226 -33.55 0.53 -15.03
C ASP A 226 -34.89 0.65 -14.30
N THR A 227 -35.29 -0.38 -13.55
CA THR A 227 -36.52 -0.34 -12.75
C THR A 227 -36.53 0.81 -11.74
N VAL A 228 -35.38 1.10 -11.12
CA VAL A 228 -35.24 2.20 -10.15
C VAL A 228 -35.28 3.53 -10.88
N VAL A 229 -34.58 3.66 -12.01
CA VAL A 229 -34.57 4.87 -12.84
C VAL A 229 -35.98 5.19 -13.34
N SER A 230 -36.71 4.20 -13.88
CA SER A 230 -38.09 4.37 -14.33
C SER A 230 -39.03 4.79 -13.20
N ALA A 231 -38.87 4.24 -12.00
CA ALA A 231 -39.66 4.62 -10.84
C ALA A 231 -39.42 6.09 -10.44
N VAL A 232 -38.15 6.53 -10.40
CA VAL A 232 -37.78 7.92 -10.09
C VAL A 232 -38.32 8.88 -11.14
N LEU A 233 -38.16 8.55 -12.43
CA LEU A 233 -38.73 9.34 -13.53
C LEU A 233 -40.26 9.40 -13.49
N GLY A 234 -40.92 8.32 -13.07
CA GLY A 234 -42.35 8.27 -12.85
C GLY A 234 -42.82 9.26 -11.78
N VAL A 235 -42.17 9.26 -10.61
CA VAL A 235 -42.47 10.21 -9.52
C VAL A 235 -42.22 11.65 -9.95
N PHE A 236 -41.12 11.90 -10.66
CA PHE A 236 -40.80 13.23 -11.19
C PHE A 236 -41.87 13.72 -12.17
N SER A 237 -42.31 12.86 -13.09
CA SER A 237 -43.33 13.17 -14.10
C SER A 237 -44.69 13.47 -13.46
N VAL A 238 -45.10 12.70 -12.44
CA VAL A 238 -46.35 12.94 -11.70
C VAL A 238 -46.28 14.27 -10.93
N THR A 239 -45.12 14.61 -10.36
CA THR A 239 -44.97 15.80 -9.50
C THR A 239 -44.83 17.10 -10.30
N THR A 240 -44.10 17.06 -11.42
CA THR A 240 -43.74 18.25 -12.21
C THR A 240 -44.57 18.40 -13.48
N GLY A 241 -45.26 17.35 -13.93
CA GLY A 241 -45.92 17.30 -15.23
C GLY A 241 -44.94 17.25 -16.42
N HIS A 242 -43.64 17.03 -16.18
CA HIS A 242 -42.61 17.00 -17.21
C HIS A 242 -41.85 15.68 -17.19
N LEU A 243 -41.57 15.13 -18.37
CA LEU A 243 -40.78 13.92 -18.55
C LEU A 243 -39.46 14.30 -19.24
N PRO A 244 -38.33 14.28 -18.52
CA PRO A 244 -37.01 14.52 -19.10
C PRO A 244 -36.72 13.50 -20.19
N LYS A 245 -36.09 13.95 -21.28
CA LYS A 245 -35.71 13.07 -22.40
C LYS A 245 -34.22 13.10 -22.60
N PHE A 246 -33.64 11.95 -22.98
CA PHE A 246 -32.27 11.92 -23.47
C PHE A 246 -32.11 12.83 -24.70
N ARG A 247 -30.92 13.41 -24.88
CA ARG A 247 -30.57 14.23 -26.06
C ARG A 247 -30.89 13.54 -27.39
N ALA A 248 -30.66 12.23 -27.49
CA ALA A 248 -31.00 11.43 -28.69
C ALA A 248 -32.51 11.41 -29.00
N ASN A 249 -33.35 11.62 -27.98
CA ASN A 249 -34.80 11.67 -28.06
C ASN A 249 -35.34 13.12 -28.05
N GLY A 250 -34.48 14.11 -28.32
CA GLY A 250 -34.86 15.52 -28.43
C GLY A 250 -34.89 16.32 -27.12
N GLY A 251 -34.27 15.82 -26.06
CA GLY A 251 -34.09 16.57 -24.80
C GLY A 251 -33.09 17.73 -24.91
N THR A 252 -33.20 18.69 -23.98
CA THR A 252 -32.26 19.80 -23.86
C THR A 252 -30.92 19.35 -23.24
N GLU A 253 -29.86 20.17 -23.30
CA GLU A 253 -28.57 19.81 -22.67
C GLU A 253 -28.65 19.67 -21.14
N ARG A 254 -29.71 20.19 -20.52
CA ARG A 254 -29.93 20.11 -19.07
C ARG A 254 -30.71 18.85 -18.66
N GLU A 255 -31.41 18.21 -19.59
CA GLU A 255 -32.20 16.98 -19.39
C GLU A 255 -31.36 15.72 -19.64
#